data_AF-A0AA51X2Q8-F1
#
_entry.id   AF-A0AA51X2Q8-F1
#
_cell.length_a   1.000
_cell.length_b   1.000
_cell.length_c   1.000
_cell.angle_alpha   90.00
_cell.angle_beta   90.00
_cell.angle_gamma   90.00
#
_symmetry.space_group_name_H-M   'P 1'
#
loop_
_entity.id
_entity.type
_entity.pdbx_description
1 polymer ?
#
loop_
_entity_poly.entity_id
_entity_poly.type
_entity_poly.pdbx_seq_one_letter_code
_entity_poly.pdbx_strand_id
1 'polypeptide(L)' 'KSTGGKAPRKQLAATAARKSAPATGGVKKPHRYRPGTVALREIRRYHKSTDLLLRKLPFQRLVREISQDFRTDIRFLRST' A
#
# COMPACT_ATOMS: atom_id res chain seq x y z
N LYS A 1 -7.91 29.39 38.31
CA LYS A 1 -7.77 27.90 38.32
C LYS A 1 -6.53 27.56 37.52
N SER A 2 -5.65 26.74 38.12
CA SER A 2 -4.21 26.62 37.85
C SER A 2 -3.86 25.87 36.56
N THR A 3 -2.88 26.42 35.83
CA THR A 3 -2.07 25.74 34.82
C THR A 3 -1.07 24.82 35.53
N GLY A 4 -1.34 23.50 35.54
CA GLY A 4 -0.44 22.50 36.10
C GLY A 4 0.71 22.19 35.16
N GLY A 5 1.80 22.96 35.24
CA GLY A 5 3.06 22.69 34.56
C GLY A 5 3.65 21.34 34.98
N LYS A 6 3.93 20.47 34.01
CA LYS A 6 4.47 19.12 34.23
C LYS A 6 6.00 19.21 34.32
N ALA A 7 6.57 18.83 35.46
CA ALA A 7 8.03 18.85 35.71
C ALA A 7 8.82 17.96 34.73
N PRO A 8 10.09 18.27 34.41
CA PRO A 8 10.86 17.53 33.42
C PRO A 8 11.28 16.17 33.97
N ARG A 9 10.77 15.09 33.37
CA ARG A 9 11.06 13.71 33.78
C ARG A 9 12.41 13.26 33.20
N LYS A 10 13.34 12.85 34.07
CA LYS A 10 14.63 12.19 33.75
C LYS A 10 14.44 11.09 32.68
N GLN A 11 15.29 11.08 31.66
CA GLN A 11 15.34 10.05 30.62
C GLN A 11 15.83 8.72 31.21
N LEU A 12 14.96 7.72 31.18
CA LEU A 12 15.33 6.31 31.27
C LEU A 12 14.88 5.68 29.96
N ALA A 13 15.83 5.07 29.25
CA ALA A 13 15.61 4.46 27.94
C ALA A 13 14.54 3.35 28.06
N ALA A 14 13.36 3.62 27.50
CA ALA A 14 12.27 2.66 27.45
C ALA A 14 12.38 1.86 26.14
N THR A 15 12.74 0.58 26.26
CA THR A 15 12.49 -0.43 25.22
C THR A 15 11.02 -0.39 24.82
N ALA A 16 10.76 -0.26 23.51
CA ALA A 16 9.41 -0.10 22.98
C ALA A 16 8.62 -1.42 23.09
N ALA A 17 8.00 -1.64 24.24
CA ALA A 17 6.94 -2.62 24.39
C ALA A 17 5.76 -2.17 23.50
N ARG A 18 5.58 -2.86 22.37
CA ARG A 18 4.40 -2.68 21.51
C ARG A 18 3.17 -3.01 22.36
N LYS A 19 2.25 -2.05 22.51
CA LYS A 19 0.98 -2.21 23.21
C LYS A 19 0.20 -3.40 22.63
N SER A 20 0.32 -4.57 23.22
CA SER A 20 -0.62 -5.68 23.02
C SER A 20 -1.76 -5.54 24.01
N ALA A 21 -2.96 -5.29 23.45
CA ALA A 21 -4.30 -5.32 24.04
C ALA A 21 -4.56 -4.55 25.37
N PRO A 22 -5.64 -3.76 25.48
CA PRO A 22 -6.12 -3.35 26.79
C PRO A 22 -6.55 -4.59 27.58
N ALA A 23 -5.95 -4.81 28.75
CA ALA A 23 -6.56 -5.63 29.79
C ALA A 23 -7.86 -4.93 30.20
N THR A 24 -8.97 -5.69 30.19
CA THR A 24 -10.36 -5.28 30.48
C THR A 24 -11.01 -4.32 29.46
N GLY A 25 -11.65 -4.91 28.45
CA GLY A 25 -12.54 -4.22 27.50
C GLY A 25 -12.37 -4.79 26.10
N GLY A 26 -13.41 -5.41 25.55
CA GLY A 26 -13.37 -6.15 24.28
C GLY A 26 -12.67 -5.39 23.15
N VAL A 27 -11.94 -6.12 22.32
CA VAL A 27 -11.18 -5.58 21.18
C VAL A 27 -12.10 -4.73 20.29
N LYS A 28 -11.77 -3.45 20.12
CA LYS A 28 -12.47 -2.56 19.18
C LYS A 28 -12.48 -3.23 17.80
N LYS A 29 -13.67 -3.38 17.22
CA LYS A 29 -13.83 -3.95 15.87
C LYS A 29 -12.88 -3.23 14.89
N PRO A 30 -12.15 -3.97 14.04
CA PRO A 30 -11.32 -3.36 13.01
C PRO A 30 -12.13 -2.37 12.17
N HIS A 31 -11.55 -1.21 11.89
CA HIS A 31 -12.20 -0.21 11.07
C HIS A 31 -12.35 -0.73 9.63
N ARG A 32 -13.59 -0.76 9.13
CA ARG A 32 -13.91 -1.12 7.74
C ARG A 32 -14.52 0.09 7.04
N TYR A 33 -13.94 0.47 5.89
CA TYR A 33 -14.49 1.52 5.04
C TYR A 33 -15.85 1.13 4.47
N ARG A 34 -16.70 2.12 4.20
CA ARG A 34 -17.97 1.90 3.51
C ARG A 34 -17.69 1.45 2.06
N PRO A 35 -18.59 0.64 1.46
CA PRO A 35 -18.55 0.36 0.03
C PRO A 35 -18.39 1.65 -0.78
N GLY A 36 -17.57 1.64 -1.82
CA GLY A 36 -17.28 2.80 -2.67
C GLY A 36 -16.21 3.77 -2.14
N THR A 37 -15.93 3.83 -0.82
CA THR A 37 -14.91 4.76 -0.29
C THR A 37 -13.50 4.45 -0.83
N VAL A 38 -13.13 3.17 -0.90
CA VAL A 38 -11.81 2.76 -1.42
C VAL A 38 -11.75 2.91 -2.94
N ALA A 39 -12.82 2.54 -3.64
CA ALA A 39 -12.91 2.66 -5.10
C ALA A 39 -12.73 4.12 -5.57
N LEU A 40 -13.44 5.08 -4.95
CA LEU A 40 -13.30 6.51 -5.30
C LEU A 40 -11.88 7.04 -5.02
N ARG A 41 -11.20 6.52 -3.99
CA ARG A 41 -9.81 6.88 -3.70
C ARG A 41 -8.85 6.32 -4.74
N GLU A 42 -9.06 5.08 -5.18
CA GLU A 42 -8.27 4.44 -6.24
C GLU A 42 -8.46 5.12 -7.59
N ILE A 43 -9.70 5.45 -7.97
CA ILE A 43 -10.01 6.22 -9.18
C ILE A 43 -9.23 7.54 -9.19
N ARG A 44 -9.34 8.33 -8.11
CA ARG A 44 -8.59 9.61 -7.98
C ARG A 44 -7.08 9.42 -8.04
N ARG A 45 -6.56 8.34 -7.43
CA ARG A 45 -5.13 8.01 -7.47
C ARG A 45 -4.66 7.71 -8.90
N TYR A 46 -5.37 6.85 -9.63
CA TYR A 46 -4.98 6.43 -10.98
C TYR A 46 -5.24 7.48 -12.06
N HIS A 47 -6.15 8.43 -11.84
CA HIS A 47 -6.25 9.60 -12.71
C HIS A 47 -5.10 10.60 -12.50
N LYS A 48 -4.45 10.59 -11.33
CA LYS A 48 -3.36 11.52 -11.02
C LYS A 48 -1.99 11.02 -11.50
N SER A 49 -1.77 9.70 -11.51
CA SER A 49 -0.53 9.11 -12.04
C SER A 49 -0.73 8.49 -13.42
N THR A 50 0.37 8.19 -14.10
CA THR A 50 0.37 7.55 -15.43
C THR A 50 1.18 6.24 -15.41
N ASP A 51 1.29 5.63 -14.23
CA ASP A 51 2.00 4.37 -14.05
C ASP A 51 1.29 3.24 -14.81
N LEU A 52 2.06 2.29 -15.33
CA LEU A 52 1.50 1.09 -15.93
C LEU A 52 0.71 0.30 -14.87
N LEU A 53 -0.57 0.04 -15.16
CA LEU A 53 -1.44 -0.73 -14.27
C LEU A 53 -1.17 -2.24 -14.36
N LEU A 54 -0.64 -2.70 -15.50
CA LEU A 54 -0.25 -4.08 -15.72
C LEU A 54 1.25 -4.27 -15.44
N ARG A 55 1.59 -5.39 -14.79
CA ARG A 55 2.99 -5.75 -14.51
C ARG A 55 3.73 -6.03 -15.82
N LYS A 56 4.91 -5.43 -15.99
CA LYS A 56 5.69 -5.50 -17.23
C LYS A 56 6.03 -6.94 -17.65
N LEU A 57 6.51 -7.80 -16.74
CA LEU A 57 6.98 -9.15 -17.10
C LEU A 57 5.85 -10.10 -17.55
N PRO A 58 4.71 -10.23 -16.84
CA PRO A 58 3.57 -11.02 -17.34
C PRO A 58 3.05 -10.50 -18.68
N PHE A 59 2.90 -9.19 -18.85
CA PHE A 59 2.45 -8.60 -20.11
C PHE A 59 3.44 -8.88 -21.26
N GLN A 60 4.75 -8.78 -21.00
CA GLN A 60 5.78 -9.12 -21.97
C GLN A 60 5.72 -10.61 -22.39
N ARG A 61 5.43 -11.53 -21.46
CA ARG A 61 5.27 -12.96 -21.79
C ARG A 61 4.07 -13.18 -22.71
N LEU A 62 2.93 -12.56 -22.40
CA LEU A 62 1.72 -12.61 -23.22
C LEU A 62 1.97 -12.10 -24.65
N VAL A 63 2.68 -10.97 -24.79
CA VAL A 63 3.03 -10.43 -26.12
C VAL A 63 3.86 -11.43 -26.93
N ARG A 64 4.82 -12.12 -26.29
CA ARG A 64 5.65 -13.13 -26.95
C ARG A 64 4.86 -14.36 -27.36
N GLU A 65 3.99 -14.84 -26.49
CA GLU A 65 3.10 -15.98 -26.74
C GLU A 65 2.24 -15.73 -27.98
N ILE A 66 1.52 -14.60 -28.03
CA ILE A 66 0.69 -14.24 -29.19
C ILE A 66 1.53 -14.07 -30.46
N SER A 67 2.73 -13.50 -30.35
CA SER A 67 3.56 -13.21 -31.53
C SER A 67 4.16 -14.48 -32.17
N GLN A 68 4.39 -15.52 -31.37
CA GLN A 68 4.88 -16.81 -31.86
C GLN A 68 3.91 -17.48 -32.83
N ASP A 69 2.60 -17.26 -32.65
CA ASP A 69 1.56 -17.77 -33.55
C ASP A 69 1.63 -17.18 -34.96
N PHE A 70 2.25 -16.00 -35.11
CA PHE A 70 2.38 -15.32 -36.40
C PHE A 70 3.76 -15.55 -37.05
N ARG A 71 4.85 -15.40 -36.29
CA ARG A 71 6.23 -15.69 -36.74
C ARG A 71 7.11 -16.07 -35.55
N THR A 72 7.84 -17.17 -35.69
CA THR A 72 8.63 -17.79 -34.61
C THR A 72 9.86 -16.99 -34.18
N ASP A 73 10.45 -16.19 -35.06
CA ASP A 73 11.76 -15.55 -34.82
C ASP A 73 11.72 -14.03 -34.59
N ILE A 74 10.58 -13.49 -34.15
CA ILE A 74 10.44 -12.05 -33.85
C ILE A 74 11.26 -11.68 -32.60
N ARG A 75 12.10 -10.64 -32.74
CA ARG A 75 12.86 -10.05 -31.63
C ARG A 75 12.23 -8.72 -31.21
N PHE A 76 12.02 -8.56 -29.90
CA PHE A 76 11.48 -7.34 -29.31
C PHE A 76 12.61 -6.47 -28.75
N LEU A 77 12.69 -5.24 -29.23
CA LEU A 77 13.56 -4.21 -28.65
C LEU A 77 12.92 -3.68 -27.36
N ARG A 78 13.75 -3.41 -26.35
CA ARG A 78 13.30 -2.67 -25.16
C ARG A 78 13.42 -1.18 -25.47
N SER A 79 12.31 -0.45 -25.36
CA SER A 79 12.37 1.00 -25.26
C SER A 79 12.86 1.35 -23.85
N THR A 80 13.96 2.12 -23.77
CA THR A 80 14.40 2.77 -22.53
C THR A 80 13.42 3.84 -22.11
#